data_AF-A0A9W8CG02-F1
#
_entry.id   AF-A0A9W8CG02-F1
#
_cell.length_a   1.000
_cell.length_b   1.000
_cell.length_c   1.000
_cell.angle_alpha   90.00
_cell.angle_beta   90.00
_cell.angle_gamma   90.00
#
_symmetry.space_group_name_H-M   'P 1'
#
loop_
_entity.id
_entity.type
_entity.pdbx_description
1 polymer ?
#
loop_
_entity_poly.entity_id
_entity_poly.type
_entity_poly.pdbx_seq_one_letter_code
_entity_poly.pdbx_strand_id
1 'polypeptide(L)'
;MDIDCFNLAIQKVAYEELQMFKRSGRMVSRHYMDLKFGDACQLGKGHEFRTKIDMEQIAKLVLSWPWIGYNVSKCSLVFIPCAKCGRMLMN
;
A
#
# COMPACT_ATOMS: atom_id res chain seq x y z
N MET A 1 9.05 -10.30 -12.28
CA MET A 1 8.70 -8.88 -12.50
C MET A 1 9.61 -8.07 -11.61
N ASP A 2 10.15 -6.98 -12.11
CA ASP A 2 10.96 -6.05 -11.31
C ASP A 2 10.11 -5.41 -10.19
N ILE A 3 10.72 -5.14 -9.03
CA ILE A 3 10.00 -4.63 -7.83
C ILE A 3 9.46 -3.22 -8.07
N ASP A 4 10.22 -2.35 -8.73
CA ASP A 4 9.77 -1.00 -9.03
C ASP A 4 8.65 -1.02 -10.06
N CYS A 5 8.76 -1.89 -11.08
CA CYS A 5 7.66 -2.14 -12.03
C CYS A 5 6.38 -2.60 -11.32
N PHE A 6 6.50 -3.51 -10.34
CA PHE A 6 5.36 -3.98 -9.57
C PHE A 6 4.75 -2.88 -8.71
N ASN A 7 5.58 -2.11 -8.00
CA ASN A 7 5.11 -0.98 -7.19
C ASN A 7 4.38 0.08 -8.03
N LEU A 8 4.89 0.37 -9.24
CA LEU A 8 4.22 1.26 -10.20
C LEU A 8 2.87 0.69 -10.67
N ALA A 9 2.78 -0.62 -10.91
CA ALA A 9 1.53 -1.27 -11.27
C ALA A 9 0.48 -1.16 -10.14
N ILE A 10 0.89 -1.34 -8.88
CA ILE A 10 0.01 -1.13 -7.73
C ILE A 10 -0.47 0.31 -7.63
N GLN A 11 0.43 1.28 -7.77
CA GLN A 11 0.06 2.71 -7.77
C GLN A 11 -0.91 3.06 -8.90
N LYS A 12 -0.73 2.47 -10.09
CA LYS A 12 -1.64 2.65 -11.23
C LYS A 12 -3.03 2.10 -10.92
N VAL A 13 -3.14 0.87 -10.41
CA VAL A 13 -4.43 0.27 -10.01
C VAL A 13 -5.12 1.10 -8.93
N ALA A 14 -4.38 1.52 -7.90
CA ALA A 14 -4.90 2.35 -6.82
C ALA A 14 -5.44 3.69 -7.34
N TYR A 15 -4.71 4.32 -8.26
CA TYR A 15 -5.13 5.58 -8.89
C TYR A 15 -6.39 5.39 -9.75
N GLU A 16 -6.41 4.37 -10.60
CA GLU A 16 -7.56 4.06 -11.47
C GLU A 16 -8.83 3.82 -10.63
N GLU A 17 -8.71 3.05 -9.54
CA GLU A 17 -9.84 2.81 -8.65
C GLU A 17 -10.30 4.09 -7.93
N LEU A 18 -9.37 4.93 -7.48
CA LEU A 18 -9.70 6.25 -6.93
C LEU A 18 -10.48 7.11 -7.92
N GLN A 19 -10.09 7.11 -9.20
CA GLN A 19 -10.83 7.84 -10.24
C GLN A 19 -12.24 7.26 -10.44
N MET A 20 -12.40 5.94 -10.37
CA MET A 20 -13.71 5.30 -10.45
C MET A 20 -14.61 5.69 -9.26
N PHE A 21 -14.08 5.72 -8.03
CA PHE A 21 -14.82 6.18 -6.85
C PHE A 21 -15.26 7.65 -6.99
N LYS A 22 -14.36 8.54 -7.43
CA LYS A 22 -14.68 9.94 -7.69
C LYS A 22 -15.80 10.11 -8.71
N ARG A 23 -15.73 9.39 -9.83
CA ARG A 23 -16.76 9.46 -10.90
C ARG A 23 -18.11 8.91 -10.44
N SER A 24 -18.13 7.93 -9.55
CA SER A 24 -19.36 7.32 -9.04
C SER A 24 -19.92 8.01 -7.79
N GLY A 25 -19.25 9.04 -7.26
CA GLY A 25 -19.66 9.71 -6.01
C GLY A 25 -19.54 8.83 -4.77
N ARG A 26 -18.91 7.66 -4.89
CA ARG A 26 -18.76 6.69 -3.80
C ARG A 26 -17.59 7.09 -2.91
N MET A 27 -17.74 6.84 -1.61
CA MET A 27 -16.64 7.03 -0.67
C MET A 27 -15.53 6.01 -0.91
N VAL A 28 -14.28 6.47 -0.85
CA VAL A 28 -13.10 5.60 -0.93
C VAL A 28 -13.02 4.76 0.35
N SER A 29 -13.23 3.45 0.22
CA SER A 29 -13.20 2.51 1.35
C SER A 29 -11.95 1.63 1.37
N ARG A 30 -11.13 1.68 0.33
CA ARG A 30 -9.91 0.89 0.18
C ARG A 30 -8.71 1.81 0.05
N HIS A 31 -7.68 1.51 0.84
CA HIS A 31 -6.37 2.12 0.72
C HIS A 31 -5.40 1.06 0.20
N TYR A 32 -4.45 1.47 -0.62
CA TYR A 32 -3.44 0.58 -1.18
C TYR A 32 -2.08 0.99 -0.67
N MET A 33 -1.17 0.03 -0.59
CA MET A 33 0.24 0.25 -0.29
C MET A 33 1.10 -0.54 -1.26
N ASP A 34 2.37 -0.18 -1.39
CA ASP A 34 3.33 -0.93 -2.21
C ASP A 34 4.25 -1.81 -1.35
N LEU A 35 5.18 -2.52 -1.99
CA LEU A 35 6.13 -3.38 -1.29
C LEU A 35 7.08 -2.57 -0.39
N LYS A 36 7.31 -1.27 -0.64
CA LYS A 36 8.16 -0.43 0.22
C LYS A 36 7.51 -0.22 1.58
N PHE A 37 6.20 0.01 1.61
CA PHE A 37 5.44 0.01 2.85
C PHE A 37 5.48 -1.34 3.57
N GLY A 38 5.28 -2.44 2.83
CA GLY A 38 5.32 -3.80 3.38
C GLY A 38 6.67 -4.15 4.02
N ASP A 39 7.77 -3.70 3.41
CA ASP A 39 9.13 -3.87 3.93
C ASP A 39 9.38 -3.00 5.17
N ALA A 40 8.95 -1.74 5.18
CA ALA A 40 9.01 -0.87 6.36
C ALA A 40 8.23 -1.45 7.55
N CYS A 41 7.10 -2.09 7.29
CA CYS A 41 6.31 -2.83 8.28
C CYS A 41 6.88 -4.22 8.61
N GLN A 42 7.94 -4.66 7.92
CA GLN A 42 8.61 -5.94 8.10
C GLN A 42 7.66 -7.15 7.95
N LEU A 43 6.65 -7.03 7.09
CA LEU A 43 5.60 -8.05 6.92
C LEU A 43 6.11 -9.36 6.32
N GLY A 44 7.20 -9.30 5.55
CA GLY A 44 7.88 -10.47 4.98
C GLY A 44 8.89 -11.14 5.92
N LYS A 45 9.20 -10.54 7.07
CA LYS A 45 10.21 -11.08 8.01
C LYS A 45 9.57 -12.01 9.02
N GLY A 46 10.27 -13.12 9.31
CA GLY A 46 9.97 -13.98 10.46
C GLY A 46 9.97 -13.17 11.75
N HIS A 47 9.12 -13.56 12.70
CA HIS A 47 8.86 -12.79 13.93
C HIS A 47 10.16 -12.51 14.71
N GLU A 48 11.06 -13.49 14.75
CA GLU A 48 12.37 -13.46 15.38
C GLU A 48 13.36 -12.47 14.74
N PHE A 49 13.12 -12.05 13.49
CA PHE A 49 13.96 -11.10 12.75
C PHE A 49 13.38 -9.68 12.71
N ARG A 50 12.24 -9.45 13.36
CA ARG A 50 11.61 -8.12 13.38
C ARG A 50 12.33 -7.22 14.38
N THR A 51 12.64 -6.01 13.93
CA THR A 51 13.16 -4.94 14.79
C THR A 51 12.05 -3.96 15.15
N LYS A 52 12.34 -2.99 16.04
CA LYS A 52 11.41 -1.91 16.35
C LYS A 52 11.04 -1.17 15.07
N ILE A 53 9.73 -1.03 14.84
CA ILE A 53 9.17 -0.33 13.70
C ILE A 53 9.29 1.19 13.89
N ASP A 54 9.72 1.88 12.85
CA ASP A 54 9.69 3.34 12.78
C ASP A 54 8.30 3.83 12.36
N MET A 55 7.51 4.23 13.36
CA MET A 55 6.14 4.71 13.15
C MET A 55 6.08 6.02 12.35
N GLU A 56 7.11 6.87 12.44
CA GLU A 56 7.16 8.13 11.68
C GLU A 56 7.40 7.84 10.20
N GLN A 57 8.31 6.91 9.89
CA GLN A 57 8.53 6.44 8.54
C GLN A 57 7.26 5.81 7.95
N ILE A 58 6.56 4.96 8.71
CA ILE A 58 5.29 4.38 8.27
C ILE A 58 4.26 5.47 7.95
N ALA A 59 4.07 6.44 8.84
CA ALA A 59 3.11 7.52 8.61
C ALA A 59 3.43 8.32 7.35
N LYS A 60 4.71 8.59 7.08
CA LYS A 60 5.16 9.23 5.84
C LYS A 60 4.83 8.39 4.61
N LEU A 61 5.05 7.08 4.66
CA LEU A 61 4.76 6.18 3.54
C LEU A 61 3.26 6.10 3.24
N VAL A 62 2.40 6.08 4.28
CA VAL A 62 0.94 6.05 4.12
C VAL A 62 0.41 7.22 3.30
N LEU A 63 1.03 8.39 3.43
CA LEU A 63 0.61 9.62 2.78
C LEU A 63 1.54 10.04 1.63
N SER A 64 2.50 9.19 1.26
CA SER A 64 3.59 9.55 0.34
C SER A 64 3.14 9.77 -1.09
N TRP A 65 2.00 9.19 -1.48
CA TRP A 65 1.53 9.24 -2.84
C TRP A 65 0.77 10.55 -3.12
N PRO A 66 1.15 11.31 -4.16
CA PRO A 66 0.76 12.73 -4.31
C PRO A 66 -0.74 12.94 -4.59
N TRP A 67 -1.45 11.89 -4.98
CA TRP A 67 -2.88 11.95 -5.33
C TRP A 67 -3.82 11.57 -4.17
N ILE A 68 -3.29 11.40 -2.94
CA ILE A 68 -4.09 11.08 -1.74
C ILE A 68 -4.76 12.38 -1.34
N GLY A 69 -6.05 12.47 -1.67
CA GLY A 69 -6.91 13.55 -1.27
C GLY A 69 -8.11 13.07 -0.46
N TYR A 70 -8.06 11.86 0.09
CA TYR A 70 -9.11 11.26 0.90
C TYR A 70 -8.61 10.96 2.30
N ASN A 71 -9.53 10.85 3.26
CA ASN A 71 -9.17 10.51 4.63
C ASN A 71 -8.92 8.99 4.74
N VAL A 72 -7.65 8.60 4.83
CA VAL A 72 -7.22 7.20 4.97
C VAL A 72 -7.82 6.54 6.22
N SER A 73 -8.06 7.28 7.31
CA SER A 73 -8.67 6.71 8.52
C SER A 73 -10.14 6.29 8.35
N LYS A 74 -10.79 6.72 7.26
CA LYS A 74 -12.13 6.28 6.88
C LYS A 74 -12.14 5.06 5.96
N CYS A 75 -10.97 4.59 5.50
CA CYS A 75 -10.88 3.37 4.71
C CYS A 75 -11.10 2.15 5.64
N SER A 76 -11.95 1.22 5.21
CA SER A 76 -12.23 -0.01 5.95
C SER A 76 -11.22 -1.12 5.67
N LEU A 77 -10.47 -1.01 4.55
CA LEU A 77 -9.51 -2.01 4.11
C LEU A 77 -8.22 -1.34 3.65
N VAL A 78 -7.08 -1.98 3.96
CA VAL A 78 -5.76 -1.64 3.45
C VAL A 78 -5.20 -2.85 2.72
N PHE A 79 -4.97 -2.73 1.41
CA PHE A 79 -4.37 -3.75 0.57
C PHE A 79 -2.87 -3.56 0.56
N ILE A 80 -2.13 -4.61 0.96
CA ILE A 80 -0.68 -4.57 1.04
C ILE A 80 -0.14 -5.77 0.25
N PRO A 81 0.67 -5.53 -0.79
CA PRO A 81 1.26 -6.63 -1.52
C PRO A 81 2.29 -7.35 -0.67
N CYS A 82 2.42 -8.65 -0.92
CA CYS A 82 3.37 -9.52 -0.25
C CYS A 82 4.24 -10.22 -1.30
N ALA A 83 5.55 -10.15 -1.13
CA ALA A 83 6.50 -10.96 -1.89
C ALA A 83 6.77 -12.26 -1.13
N LYS A 84 6.31 -13.40 -1.66
CA LYS A 84 6.60 -14.74 -1.10
C LYS A 84 7.28 -15.59 -2.17
N CYS A 85 8.48 -16.10 -1.88
CA CYS A 85 9.22 -17.03 -2.75
C CYS A 85 9.30 -16.56 -4.23
N GLY A 86 9.59 -15.27 -4.45
CA GLY A 86 9.68 -14.69 -5.80
C GLY A 86 8.34 -14.41 -6.50
N ARG A 87 7.20 -14.71 -5.86
CA ARG A 87 5.85 -14.33 -6.33
C ARG A 87 5.39 -13.08 -5.60
N MET A 88 4.83 -12.14 -6.35
CA MET A 88 4.22 -10.93 -5.82
C MET A 88 2.70 -11.12 -5.85
N LEU A 89 2.08 -11.07 -4.67
CA LEU A 89 0.64 -11.23 -4.48
C LEU A 89 0.08 -9.95 -3.87
N MET A 90 -1.17 -9.63 -4.18
CA MET A 90 -1.91 -8.52 -3.59
C MET A 90 -3.03 -9.12 -2.75
N ASN A 91 -2.93 -9.00 -1.43
CA ASN A 91 -3.90 -9.52 -0.47
C ASN A 91 -4.68 -8.37 0.17
#